data_AF-A0A6P0MNZ8-F1
#
_entry.id   AF-A0A6P0MNZ8-F1
#
_cell.length_a   1.000
_cell.length_b   1.000
_cell.length_c   1.000
_cell.angle_alpha   90.00
_cell.angle_beta   90.00
_cell.angle_gamma   90.00
#
_symmetry.space_group_name_H-M   'P 1'
#
loop_
_entity.id
_entity.type
_entity.pdbx_description
1 polymer ?
#
loop_
_entity_poly.entity_id
_entity_poly.type
_entity_poly.pdbx_seq_one_letter_code
_entity_poly.pdbx_strand_id
1 'polypeptide(L)'
;MISTNIHLSQEAQQILIKAAAFKHMSVEALASEILNEVITRKLIYLIQDTEIKRKRKPTLAGTEPFVFSVTPEESGLPADEWDMEYSVFHLDEVQRDWFLGMGNGE
;
A
#
# COMPACT_ATOMS: atom_id res chain seq x y z
N MET A 1 -26.69 10.54 3.72
CA MET A 1 -26.78 9.08 3.54
C MET A 1 -25.86 8.71 2.40
N ILE A 2 -24.94 7.77 2.60
CA ILE A 2 -24.07 7.25 1.53
C ILE A 2 -24.68 5.92 1.11
N SER A 3 -24.93 5.74 -0.19
CA SER A 3 -25.38 4.47 -0.76
C SER A 3 -24.24 3.84 -1.55
N THR A 4 -23.91 2.59 -1.27
CA THR A 4 -22.87 1.85 -1.98
C THR A 4 -23.38 0.47 -2.36
N ASN A 5 -22.91 -0.03 -3.50
CA ASN A 5 -23.16 -1.40 -3.91
C ASN A 5 -22.12 -2.31 -3.22
N ILE A 6 -22.58 -3.40 -2.64
CA ILE A 6 -21.73 -4.35 -1.91
C ILE A 6 -21.84 -5.71 -2.59
N HIS A 7 -20.70 -6.28 -2.96
CA HIS A 7 -20.65 -7.65 -3.42
C HIS A 7 -20.69 -8.61 -2.22
N LEU A 8 -21.66 -9.51 -2.23
CA LEU A 8 -21.85 -10.54 -1.21
C LEU A 8 -21.89 -11.90 -1.90
N SER A 9 -21.40 -12.94 -1.22
CA SER A 9 -21.64 -14.31 -1.67
C SER A 9 -23.14 -14.65 -1.60
N GLN A 10 -23.58 -15.59 -2.43
CA GLN A 10 -24.99 -16.01 -2.45
C GLN A 10 -25.45 -16.54 -1.08
N GLU A 11 -24.58 -17.27 -0.37
CA GLU A 11 -24.84 -17.75 0.98
C GLU A 11 -25.05 -16.58 1.97
N ALA A 12 -24.16 -15.58 1.95
CA ALA A 12 -24.26 -14.42 2.83
C ALA A 12 -25.54 -13.61 2.53
N GLN A 13 -25.93 -13.46 1.27
CA GLN A 13 -27.18 -12.80 0.89
C GLN A 13 -28.40 -13.54 1.47
N GLN A 14 -28.46 -14.86 1.36
CA GLN A 14 -29.58 -15.63 1.91
C GLN A 14 -29.67 -15.51 3.42
N ILE A 15 -28.54 -15.55 4.12
CA ILE A 15 -28.49 -15.35 5.58
C ILE A 15 -28.99 -13.96 5.94
N LEU A 16 -28.52 -12.93 5.23
CA LEU A 16 -28.91 -11.55 5.47
C LEU A 16 -30.42 -11.33 5.26
N ILE A 17 -30.99 -11.87 4.19
CA ILE A 17 -32.44 -11.78 3.91
C ILE A 17 -33.25 -12.47 5.01
N LYS A 18 -32.85 -13.68 5.43
CA LYS A 18 -33.52 -14.42 6.50
C LYS A 18 -33.45 -13.67 7.83
N ALA A 19 -32.29 -13.10 8.16
CA ALA A 19 -32.09 -12.33 9.38
C ALA A 19 -32.89 -11.02 9.36
N ALA A 20 -32.97 -10.33 8.22
CA ALA A 20 -33.77 -9.12 8.06
C ALA A 20 -35.26 -9.39 8.27
N ALA A 21 -35.76 -10.49 7.68
CA ALA A 21 -37.13 -10.95 7.88
C ALA A 21 -37.42 -11.27 9.36
N PHE A 22 -36.49 -11.97 10.04
CA PHE A 22 -36.62 -12.29 11.46
C PHE A 22 -36.62 -11.04 12.35
N LYS A 23 -35.81 -10.02 12.02
CA LYS A 23 -35.76 -8.74 12.74
C LYS A 23 -36.85 -7.75 12.31
N HIS A 24 -37.75 -8.11 11.38
CA HIS A 24 -38.78 -7.23 10.83
C HIS A 24 -38.24 -5.88 10.30
N MET A 25 -37.09 -5.91 9.62
CA MET A 25 -36.46 -4.73 9.04
C MET A 25 -36.01 -4.97 7.60
N SER A 26 -35.68 -3.89 6.88
CA SER A 26 -35.18 -4.01 5.51
C SER A 26 -33.77 -4.59 5.48
N VAL A 27 -33.43 -5.21 4.34
CA VAL A 27 -32.10 -5.81 4.12
C VAL A 27 -31.01 -4.74 4.18
N GLU A 28 -31.30 -3.55 3.65
CA GLU A 28 -30.39 -2.40 3.64
C GLU A 28 -30.17 -1.85 5.05
N ALA A 29 -31.24 -1.77 5.86
CA ALA A 29 -31.14 -1.32 7.24
C ALA A 29 -30.29 -2.27 8.08
N LEU A 30 -30.52 -3.59 7.95
CA LEU A 30 -29.72 -4.60 8.63
C LEU A 30 -28.26 -4.60 8.16
N ALA A 31 -28.03 -4.50 6.85
CA ALA A 31 -26.69 -4.40 6.29
C ALA A 31 -25.93 -3.17 6.82
N SER A 32 -26.64 -2.04 6.94
CA SER A 32 -26.07 -0.80 7.48
C SER A 32 -25.73 -0.92 8.97
N GLU A 33 -26.60 -1.54 9.76
CA GLU A 33 -26.36 -1.82 11.19
C GLU A 33 -25.09 -2.66 11.38
N ILE A 34 -24.99 -3.77 10.63
CA ILE A 34 -23.83 -4.67 10.68
C ILE A 34 -22.56 -3.95 10.20
N LEU A 35 -22.64 -3.23 9.08
CA LEU A 35 -21.47 -2.54 8.53
C LEU A 35 -20.95 -1.47 9.47
N ASN A 36 -21.84 -0.69 10.10
CA ASN A 36 -21.46 0.31 11.09
C ASN A 36 -20.75 -0.34 12.28
N GLU A 37 -21.31 -1.42 12.83
CA GLU A 37 -20.68 -2.15 13.93
C GLU A 37 -19.28 -2.66 13.56
N VAL A 38 -19.15 -3.28 12.38
CA VAL A 38 -17.87 -3.83 11.91
C VAL A 38 -16.85 -2.71 11.64
N ILE A 39 -17.27 -1.59 11.05
CA ILE A 39 -16.40 -0.44 10.80
C ILE A 39 -15.88 0.11 12.13
N THR A 40 -16.76 0.34 13.10
CA THR A 40 -16.35 0.83 14.42
C THR A 40 -15.40 -0.16 15.08
N ARG A 41 -15.66 -1.47 15.04
CA ARG A 41 -14.79 -2.45 15.69
C ARG A 41 -13.45 -2.65 14.97
N LYS A 42 -13.43 -2.70 13.63
CA LYS A 42 -12.25 -3.10 12.85
C LYS A 42 -11.40 -1.93 12.37
N LEU A 43 -12.00 -0.81 11.97
CA LEU A 43 -11.24 0.31 11.40
C LEU A 43 -10.61 1.19 12.48
N ILE A 44 -11.11 1.18 13.72
CA ILE A 44 -10.45 1.87 14.85
C ILE A 44 -8.99 1.41 15.01
N TYR A 45 -8.73 0.11 14.86
CA TYR A 45 -7.37 -0.44 14.98
C TYR A 45 -6.42 0.09 13.90
N LEU A 46 -6.89 0.25 12.66
CA LEU A 46 -6.07 0.77 11.56
C LEU A 46 -5.67 2.24 11.76
N ILE A 47 -6.54 3.04 12.38
CA ILE A 47 -6.25 4.44 12.71
C ILE A 47 -5.21 4.49 13.84
N GLN A 48 -5.34 3.65 14.87
CA GLN A 48 -4.39 3.62 15.98
C GLN A 48 -2.99 3.13 15.56
N ASP A 49 -2.92 2.11 14.70
CA ASP A 49 -1.65 1.52 14.27
C ASP A 49 -0.86 2.45 13.31
N THR A 50 -1.57 3.33 12.59
CA THR A 50 -0.95 4.37 11.75
C THR A 50 -0.43 5.57 12.56
N GLU A 51 -1.04 5.92 13.69
CA GLU A 51 -0.50 6.94 14.60
C GLU A 51 0.79 6.49 15.30
N ILE A 52 0.87 5.22 15.71
CA ILE A 52 2.04 4.67 16.41
C ILE A 52 3.28 4.62 15.50
N LYS A 53 3.10 4.39 14.19
CA LYS A 53 4.21 4.35 13.22
C LYS A 53 4.80 5.72 12.89
N ARG A 54 4.13 6.83 13.22
CA ARG A 54 4.60 8.19 12.90
C ARG A 54 5.71 8.72 13.82
N LYS A 55 6.05 8.00 14.90
CA LYS A 55 7.07 8.41 15.88
C LYS A 55 8.32 7.53 15.92
N ARG A 56 8.68 6.85 14.83
CA ARG A 56 10.04 6.29 14.73
C ARG A 56 11.02 7.42 14.45
N LYS A 57 11.62 7.95 15.52
CA LYS A 57 12.85 8.74 15.40
C LYS A 57 13.86 7.90 14.60
N PRO A 58 14.55 8.44 13.59
CA PRO A 58 15.61 7.69 12.94
C PRO A 58 16.65 7.30 13.98
N THR A 59 17.07 6.03 13.97
CA THR A 59 18.01 5.42 14.94
C THR A 59 19.33 6.18 15.09
N LEU A 60 19.64 7.08 14.15
CA LEU A 60 20.86 7.89 14.09
C LEU A 60 20.67 9.36 14.51
N ALA A 61 19.48 9.76 14.98
CA ALA A 61 19.27 11.12 15.47
C ALA A 61 20.04 11.33 16.79
N GLY A 62 21.24 11.92 16.71
CA GLY A 62 22.10 12.24 17.84
C GLY A 62 23.43 11.47 17.87
N THR A 63 23.73 10.66 16.84
CA THR A 63 25.07 10.12 16.67
C THR A 63 25.90 11.14 15.89
N GLU A 64 27.00 11.61 16.47
CA GLU A 64 27.98 12.40 15.72
C GLU A 64 28.53 11.54 14.58
N PRO A 65 28.77 12.11 13.38
CA PRO A 65 29.38 11.38 12.28
C PRO A 65 30.69 10.75 12.76
N PHE A 66 30.91 9.48 12.43
CA PHE A 66 32.21 8.85 12.61
C PHE A 66 33.24 9.64 11.79
N VAL A 67 34.19 10.27 12.48
CA VAL A 67 35.33 10.93 11.82
C VAL A 67 36.26 9.83 11.35
N PHE A 68 36.30 9.60 10.05
CA PHE A 68 37.24 8.66 9.44
C PHE A 68 38.61 9.33 9.38
N SER A 69 39.48 9.01 10.35
CA SER A 69 40.86 9.51 10.40
C SER A 69 41.79 8.64 9.54
N VAL A 70 41.39 8.37 8.30
CA VAL A 70 42.23 7.64 7.36
C VAL A 70 43.01 8.66 6.55
N THR A 71 44.32 8.66 6.71
CA THR A 71 45.22 9.35 5.77
C THR A 71 45.02 8.74 4.38
N PRO A 72 45.08 9.54 3.29
CA PRO A 72 44.84 9.05 1.92
C PRO A 72 45.66 7.82 1.51
N GLU A 73 46.73 7.54 2.24
CA GLU A 73 47.66 6.43 2.05
C GLU A 73 47.12 5.08 2.56
N GLU A 74 46.10 5.07 3.43
CA GLU A 74 45.46 3.85 3.97
C GLU A 74 44.15 3.48 3.24
N SER A 75 43.73 4.26 2.24
CA SER A 75 42.69 3.83 1.30
C SER A 75 43.24 2.69 0.44
N GLY A 76 43.01 1.46 0.89
CA GLY A 76 43.41 0.22 0.21
C GLY A 76 42.71 -0.05 -1.12
N LEU A 77 42.15 0.96 -1.78
CA LEU A 77 41.55 0.86 -3.11
C LEU A 77 42.33 1.78 -4.05
N PRO A 78 43.08 1.25 -5.03
CA PRO A 78 43.78 2.06 -6.02
C PRO A 78 42.76 2.91 -6.80
N ALA A 79 43.14 4.15 -7.12
CA ALA A 79 42.27 5.14 -7.79
C ALA A 79 41.71 4.66 -9.15
N ASP A 80 42.33 3.64 -9.73
CA ASP A 80 41.95 2.89 -10.93
C ASP A 80 40.53 2.30 -10.86
N GLU A 81 40.10 1.84 -9.68
CA GLU A 81 38.83 1.09 -9.55
C GLU A 81 37.56 1.98 -9.60
N TRP A 82 37.72 3.31 -9.67
CA TRP A 82 36.61 4.25 -9.78
C TRP A 82 36.20 4.57 -11.23
N ASP A 83 36.98 4.12 -12.23
CA ASP A 83 36.61 4.25 -13.63
C ASP A 83 35.53 3.21 -13.98
N MET A 84 34.30 3.47 -13.55
CA MET A 84 33.13 2.85 -14.15
C MET A 84 33.01 3.39 -15.58
N GLU A 85 33.52 2.62 -16.55
CA GLU A 85 33.16 2.80 -17.96
C GLU A 85 31.63 2.87 -18.04
N TYR A 86 31.12 4.05 -18.39
CA TYR A 86 29.71 4.28 -18.68
C TYR A 86 29.33 3.46 -19.92
N SER A 87 28.98 2.19 -19.67
CA SER A 87 28.29 1.37 -20.64
C SER A 87 26.89 1.94 -20.78
N VAL A 88 26.70 2.74 -21.83
CA VAL A 88 25.39 3.23 -22.28
C VAL A 88 24.51 2.02 -22.56
N PHE A 89 23.71 1.62 -21.58
CA PHE A 89 22.65 0.64 -21.79
C PHE A 89 21.68 1.25 -22.82
N HIS A 90 21.74 0.72 -24.04
CA HIS A 90 20.69 0.85 -25.03
C HIS A 90 19.37 0.40 -24.40
N LEU A 91 18.48 1.35 -24.13
CA LEU A 91 17.09 1.07 -23.84
C LEU A 91 16.44 0.58 -25.13
N ASP A 92 16.53 -0.73 -25.37
CA ASP A 92 15.87 -1.40 -26.47
C ASP A 92 14.35 -1.49 -26.16
N GLU A 93 13.60 -0.65 -26.87
CA GLU A 93 12.29 -0.91 -27.49
C GLU A 93 11.40 -2.06 -26.96
N VAL A 94 11.07 -2.11 -25.66
CA VAL A 94 9.98 -2.97 -25.17
C VAL A 94 8.82 -2.19 -24.52
N GLN A 95 8.94 -0.87 -24.35
CA GLN A 95 7.91 -0.07 -23.68
C GLN A 95 6.92 0.67 -24.60
N ARG A 96 7.03 0.58 -25.94
CA ARG A 96 6.07 1.24 -26.85
C ARG A 96 4.83 0.42 -27.19
N ASP A 97 4.87 -0.91 -27.05
CA ASP A 97 3.76 -1.78 -27.45
C ASP A 97 2.60 -1.83 -26.46
N TRP A 98 2.76 -1.30 -25.25
CA TRP A 98 1.66 -1.22 -24.28
C TRP A 98 0.69 -0.05 -24.53
N PHE A 99 1.02 0.91 -25.39
CA PHE A 99 0.21 2.12 -25.59
C PHE A 99 -0.62 2.15 -26.88
N LEU A 100 -0.48 1.17 -27.78
CA LEU A 100 -1.19 1.15 -29.08
C LEU A 100 -2.31 0.09 -29.21
N GLY A 101 -2.62 -0.63 -28.12
CA GLY A 101 -3.64 -1.70 -28.11
C GLY A 101 -5.07 -1.28 -27.71
N MET A 102 -5.36 0.02 -27.58
CA MET A 102 -6.70 0.51 -27.23
C MET A 102 -7.20 1.49 -28.29
N GLY A 103 -7.84 0.96 -29.32
CA GLY A 103 -8.58 1.76 -30.29
C GLY A 103 -8.70 1.08 -31.64
N ASN A 104 -9.74 0.26 -31.81
CA ASN A 104 -10.57 0.16 -33.02
C ASN A 104 -11.56 -0.99 -32.85
N GLY A 105 -12.70 -0.65 -32.28
CA GLY A 105 -13.91 -1.47 -32.32
C GLY A 105 -15.07 -0.53 -32.58
N GLU A 106 -15.28 -0.19 -33.84
CA GLU A 106 -16.55 0.24 -34.47
C GLU A 106 -16.38 0.25 -35.99
#